data_AF-A0A316L0Z5-F1
#
_entry.id   AF-A0A316L0Z5-F1
#
_cell.length_a   1.000
_cell.length_b   1.000
_cell.length_c   1.000
_cell.angle_alpha   90.00
_cell.angle_beta   90.00
_cell.angle_gamma   90.00
#
_symmetry.space_group_name_H-M   'P 1'
#
loop_
_entity.id
_entity.type
_entity.pdbx_description
1 polymer ?
#
loop_
_entity_poly.entity_id
_entity_poly.type
_entity_poly.pdbx_seq_one_letter_code
_entity_poly.pdbx_strand_id
1 'polypeptide(L)'
;MASINHSDYKESTIEGRYVTHEILQEKWFVNFDASMLQNIGTSVEGHTIQSVTLGKGETKILMWSQMHGNESTTTKAALDMLNFLISDNKLAKSIVDSCRVLVIPILNPDGAKRYTRTNANNIDLNRDAKLLSQPESNVLRNVFNDFKPDYCFNLHDQRTLFSAGKTEKPATVSFLSPASDIGRNLTPSRESAMKIIVGMNKALQKEIPGQVGRYDDDFNDNCVGDFFQTKQVPTILFEAGHYAKDYYREKTREFIFYSLLEALGIIAQERIDEFETGDYFKIPENEKMYYDVLVKNAQVINPSFGPKYSIGFRFKEILKENTVLFEPEIVDKDELKGCFGHETYDCSNQKDFDALSFRKEILSLILTAQQ
;
A
#
# COMPACT_ATOMS: atom_id res chain seq x y z
N MET A 1 -14.56 15.94 -1.51
CA MET A 1 -13.74 15.63 -0.32
C MET A 1 -13.74 16.68 0.78
N ALA A 2 -13.88 18.00 0.51
CA ALA A 2 -13.67 19.08 1.50
C ALA A 2 -14.59 19.09 2.76
N SER A 3 -15.33 18.02 3.05
CA SER A 3 -16.20 17.89 4.23
C SER A 3 -16.13 16.53 4.92
N ILE A 4 -15.24 15.61 4.52
CA ILE A 4 -15.09 14.29 5.15
C ILE A 4 -13.77 14.30 5.91
N ASN A 5 -13.84 14.14 7.23
CA ASN A 5 -12.67 14.06 8.08
C ASN A 5 -12.36 12.60 8.42
N HIS A 6 -11.16 12.14 8.08
CA HIS A 6 -10.73 10.75 8.33
C HIS A 6 -10.87 10.33 9.80
N SER A 7 -10.63 11.25 10.75
CA SER A 7 -10.69 10.93 12.18
C SER A 7 -12.06 10.43 12.65
N ASP A 8 -13.13 10.83 11.96
CA ASP A 8 -14.51 10.47 12.33
C ASP A 8 -14.85 9.02 11.98
N TYR A 9 -14.05 8.40 11.10
CA TYR A 9 -14.27 7.05 10.57
C TYR A 9 -13.11 6.10 10.87
N LYS A 10 -11.98 6.62 11.38
CA LYS A 10 -10.80 5.84 11.71
C LYS A 10 -11.11 4.76 12.75
N GLU A 11 -10.83 3.51 12.43
CA GLU A 11 -10.84 2.40 13.39
C GLU A 11 -9.65 2.56 14.35
N SER A 12 -9.93 3.04 15.57
CA SER A 12 -8.92 3.35 16.59
C SER A 12 -8.38 2.13 17.33
N THR A 13 -9.05 0.97 17.25
CA THR A 13 -8.59 -0.23 17.96
C THR A 13 -7.52 -1.02 17.18
N ILE A 14 -7.33 -0.69 15.90
CA ILE A 14 -6.36 -1.29 14.99
C ILE A 14 -5.31 -0.24 14.60
N GLU A 15 -4.11 -0.36 15.16
CA GLU A 15 -3.03 0.62 15.02
C GLU A 15 -1.69 -0.07 14.71
N GLY A 16 -0.72 0.72 14.23
CA GLY A 16 0.63 0.23 13.98
C GLY A 16 0.75 -0.61 12.71
N ARG A 17 1.82 -1.41 12.62
CA ARG A 17 2.16 -2.17 11.41
C ARG A 17 1.78 -3.65 11.47
N TYR A 18 1.62 -4.22 12.67
CA TYR A 18 1.28 -5.63 12.85
C TYR A 18 -0.23 -5.80 13.03
N VAL A 19 -0.91 -6.30 11.99
CA VAL A 19 -2.35 -6.54 11.98
C VAL A 19 -2.59 -7.98 11.51
N THR A 20 -3.24 -8.78 12.36
CA THR A 20 -3.54 -10.19 12.07
C THR A 20 -5.04 -10.44 12.06
N HIS A 21 -5.43 -11.61 11.56
CA HIS A 21 -6.82 -12.03 11.55
C HIS A 21 -7.41 -12.10 12.96
N GLU A 22 -6.66 -12.60 13.94
CA GLU A 22 -7.10 -12.70 15.33
C GLU A 22 -7.39 -11.32 15.93
N ILE A 23 -6.56 -10.32 15.63
CA ILE A 23 -6.79 -8.93 16.08
C ILE A 23 -8.09 -8.38 15.46
N LEU A 24 -8.30 -8.61 14.15
CA LEU A 24 -9.56 -8.18 13.51
C LEU A 24 -10.77 -8.91 14.07
N GLN A 25 -10.66 -10.21 14.35
CA GLN A 25 -11.72 -11.03 14.93
C GLN A 25 -12.13 -10.57 16.32
N GLU A 26 -11.17 -10.21 17.16
CA GLU A 26 -11.44 -9.74 18.52
C GLU A 26 -11.99 -8.30 18.54
N LYS A 27 -11.44 -7.41 17.71
CA LYS A 27 -11.64 -5.96 17.88
C LYS A 27 -12.54 -5.31 16.84
N TRP A 28 -12.63 -5.85 15.63
CA TRP A 28 -13.27 -5.18 14.51
C TRP A 28 -14.48 -5.94 13.96
N PHE A 29 -14.36 -7.24 13.66
CA PHE A 29 -15.48 -8.03 13.14
C PHE A 29 -16.68 -8.11 14.10
N VAL A 30 -16.45 -7.97 15.40
CA VAL A 30 -17.52 -7.90 16.42
C VAL A 30 -18.48 -6.73 16.24
N ASN A 31 -18.09 -5.70 15.48
CA ASN A 31 -18.90 -4.51 15.23
C ASN A 31 -19.83 -4.66 14.01
N PHE A 32 -19.74 -5.76 13.26
CA PHE A 32 -20.54 -6.00 12.07
C PHE A 32 -21.67 -7.00 12.34
N ASP A 33 -22.79 -6.81 11.67
CA ASP A 33 -23.84 -7.82 11.61
C ASP A 33 -23.28 -9.10 10.97
N ALA A 34 -23.62 -10.26 11.54
CA ALA A 34 -23.16 -11.56 11.05
C ALA A 34 -23.54 -11.82 9.58
N SER A 35 -24.57 -11.15 9.05
CA SER A 35 -24.99 -11.22 7.65
C SER A 35 -24.02 -10.55 6.68
N MET A 36 -23.16 -9.65 7.16
CA MET A 36 -22.15 -8.96 6.37
C MET A 36 -20.84 -9.75 6.30
N LEU A 37 -20.63 -10.69 7.22
CA LEU A 37 -19.41 -11.47 7.37
C LEU A 37 -19.55 -12.84 6.71
N GLN A 38 -18.54 -13.26 5.98
CA GLN A 38 -18.50 -14.60 5.40
C GLN A 38 -17.12 -15.23 5.55
N ASN A 39 -17.08 -16.46 6.07
CA ASN A 39 -15.90 -17.33 5.98
C ASN A 39 -15.83 -17.86 4.54
N ILE A 40 -14.79 -17.45 3.81
CA ILE A 40 -14.63 -17.74 2.38
C ILE A 40 -13.56 -18.81 2.10
N GLY A 41 -12.90 -19.30 3.14
CA GLY A 41 -11.96 -20.42 3.08
C GLY A 41 -10.96 -20.38 4.23
N THR A 42 -9.86 -21.09 4.05
CA THR A 42 -8.77 -21.19 5.02
C THR A 42 -7.41 -21.10 4.31
N SER A 43 -6.42 -20.63 5.04
CA SER A 43 -5.00 -20.61 4.65
C SER A 43 -4.35 -21.99 4.76
N VAL A 44 -3.06 -22.07 4.42
CA VAL A 44 -2.23 -23.28 4.54
C VAL A 44 -2.23 -23.84 5.96
N GLU A 45 -2.11 -22.99 6.99
CA GLU A 45 -2.13 -23.42 8.40
C GLU A 45 -3.54 -23.57 8.98
N GLY A 46 -4.58 -23.42 8.15
CA GLY A 46 -5.97 -23.57 8.57
C GLY A 46 -6.56 -22.33 9.24
N HIS A 47 -5.88 -21.19 9.25
CA HIS A 47 -6.48 -19.94 9.72
C HIS A 47 -7.57 -19.47 8.74
N THR A 48 -8.71 -19.06 9.28
CA THR A 48 -9.87 -18.58 8.52
C THR A 48 -9.53 -17.37 7.66
N ILE A 49 -10.06 -17.35 6.44
CA ILE A 49 -10.10 -16.16 5.59
C ILE A 49 -11.55 -15.65 5.57
N GLN A 50 -11.73 -14.40 5.98
CA GLN A 50 -13.05 -13.77 6.07
C GLN A 50 -13.17 -12.60 5.10
N SER A 51 -14.39 -12.38 4.62
CA SER A 51 -14.78 -11.20 3.85
C SER A 51 -15.88 -10.43 4.55
N VAL A 52 -15.97 -9.14 4.22
CA VAL A 52 -17.05 -8.23 4.60
C VAL A 52 -17.73 -7.75 3.33
N THR A 53 -19.05 -7.88 3.24
CA THR A 53 -19.84 -7.35 2.12
C THR A 53 -20.79 -6.26 2.59
N LEU A 54 -20.73 -5.09 1.95
CA LEU A 54 -21.64 -3.96 2.18
C LEU A 54 -22.32 -3.51 0.89
N GLY A 55 -23.50 -2.93 1.05
CA GLY A 55 -24.29 -2.39 -0.06
C GLY A 55 -25.09 -3.44 -0.82
N LYS A 56 -26.08 -2.94 -1.58
CA LYS A 56 -27.04 -3.78 -2.30
C LYS A 56 -27.11 -3.44 -3.79
N GLY A 57 -26.39 -2.42 -4.23
CA GLY A 57 -26.38 -2.00 -5.62
C GLY A 57 -25.87 -3.06 -6.59
N GLU A 58 -26.06 -2.77 -7.88
CA GLU A 58 -25.76 -3.71 -8.97
C GLU A 58 -24.28 -3.74 -9.31
N THR A 59 -23.56 -2.62 -9.15
CA THR A 59 -22.13 -2.52 -9.46
C THR A 59 -21.30 -3.21 -8.38
N LYS A 60 -20.55 -4.24 -8.75
CA LYS A 60 -19.81 -5.08 -7.82
C LYS A 60 -18.34 -4.70 -7.77
N ILE A 61 -17.83 -4.46 -6.57
CA ILE A 61 -16.44 -4.06 -6.35
C ILE A 61 -15.78 -5.05 -5.40
N LEU A 62 -14.76 -5.74 -5.89
CA LEU A 62 -13.95 -6.67 -5.10
C LEU A 62 -12.66 -5.98 -4.65
N MET A 63 -12.39 -6.00 -3.35
CA MET A 63 -11.14 -5.49 -2.78
C MET A 63 -10.47 -6.58 -1.97
N TRP A 64 -9.16 -6.69 -2.05
CA TRP A 64 -8.39 -7.57 -1.17
C TRP A 64 -7.12 -6.88 -0.71
N SER A 65 -6.75 -7.13 0.54
CA SER A 65 -5.56 -6.57 1.18
C SER A 65 -4.79 -7.66 1.92
N GLN A 66 -3.57 -7.34 2.33
CA GLN A 66 -2.65 -8.26 3.02
C GLN A 66 -2.54 -9.62 2.32
N MET A 67 -2.46 -9.62 0.98
CA MET A 67 -1.99 -10.83 0.26
C MET A 67 -0.51 -11.07 0.53
N HIS A 68 0.23 -9.98 0.77
CA HIS A 68 1.47 -10.02 1.51
C HIS A 68 1.18 -9.69 2.98
N GLY A 69 1.57 -10.58 3.88
CA GLY A 69 1.15 -10.51 5.27
C GLY A 69 1.64 -9.28 6.04
N ASN A 70 2.80 -8.73 5.65
CA ASN A 70 3.42 -7.57 6.30
C ASN A 70 2.94 -6.21 5.78
N GLU A 71 1.93 -6.19 4.90
CA GLU A 71 1.43 -4.99 4.19
C GLU A 71 0.05 -4.57 4.72
N SER A 72 0.00 -4.02 5.95
CA SER A 72 -1.26 -3.78 6.68
C SER A 72 -1.86 -2.39 6.51
N THR A 73 -1.18 -1.45 5.84
CA THR A 73 -1.62 -0.04 5.81
C THR A 73 -2.93 0.11 5.06
N THR A 74 -3.03 -0.52 3.89
CA THR A 74 -4.26 -0.50 3.10
C THR A 74 -5.38 -1.31 3.72
N THR A 75 -5.06 -2.36 4.50
CA THR A 75 -6.06 -3.08 5.30
C THR A 75 -6.73 -2.11 6.26
N LYS A 76 -5.95 -1.37 7.05
CA LYS A 76 -6.47 -0.36 8.00
C LYS A 76 -7.31 0.71 7.30
N ALA A 77 -6.88 1.20 6.13
CA ALA A 77 -7.64 2.19 5.36
C ALA A 77 -8.97 1.61 4.81
N ALA A 78 -9.00 0.33 4.44
CA ALA A 78 -10.23 -0.35 4.05
C ALA A 78 -11.20 -0.51 5.23
N LEU A 79 -10.71 -0.71 6.46
CA LEU A 79 -11.55 -0.72 7.65
C LEU A 79 -12.21 0.65 7.87
N ASP A 80 -11.43 1.73 7.76
CA ASP A 80 -11.92 3.11 7.89
C ASP A 80 -12.97 3.44 6.82
N MET A 81 -12.74 2.96 5.59
CA MET A 81 -13.69 3.09 4.48
C MET A 81 -15.00 2.35 4.79
N LEU A 82 -14.95 1.13 5.33
CA LEU A 82 -16.16 0.39 5.69
C LEU A 82 -16.93 1.09 6.83
N ASN A 83 -16.23 1.66 7.82
CA ASN A 83 -16.84 2.50 8.86
C ASN A 83 -17.53 3.74 8.25
N PHE A 84 -16.94 4.34 7.22
CA PHE A 84 -17.59 5.41 6.47
C PHE A 84 -18.86 4.92 5.73
N LEU A 85 -18.80 3.77 5.08
CA LEU A 85 -19.92 3.24 4.27
C LEU A 85 -21.16 2.88 5.10
N ILE A 86 -21.01 2.53 6.38
CA ILE A 86 -22.14 2.29 7.28
C ILE A 86 -22.76 3.57 7.86
N SER A 87 -22.10 4.72 7.72
CA SER A 87 -22.55 5.98 8.30
C SER A 87 -23.78 6.59 7.58
N ASP A 88 -24.29 7.69 8.14
CA ASP A 88 -25.37 8.48 7.53
C ASP A 88 -24.89 9.55 6.55
N ASN A 89 -23.62 9.51 6.16
CA ASN A 89 -23.08 10.40 5.14
C ASN A 89 -23.79 10.19 3.79
N LYS A 90 -24.17 11.28 3.12
CA LYS A 90 -24.85 11.23 1.81
C LYS A 90 -24.06 10.47 0.75
N LEU A 91 -22.74 10.65 0.70
CA LEU A 91 -21.89 9.93 -0.24
C LEU A 91 -21.81 8.44 0.13
N ALA A 92 -21.74 8.09 1.42
CA ALA A 92 -21.77 6.70 1.86
C ALA A 92 -23.06 6.00 1.39
N LYS A 93 -24.23 6.63 1.61
CA LYS A 93 -25.53 6.11 1.12
C LYS A 93 -25.55 5.94 -0.41
N SER A 94 -25.12 6.97 -1.14
CA SER A 94 -25.00 6.91 -2.60
C SER A 94 -24.13 5.73 -3.08
N ILE A 95 -23.03 5.44 -2.38
CA ILE A 95 -22.16 4.31 -2.71
C ILE A 95 -22.85 2.98 -2.41
N VAL A 96 -23.41 2.77 -1.22
CA VAL A 96 -24.01 1.46 -0.85
C VAL A 96 -25.32 1.16 -1.60
N ASP A 97 -26.00 2.19 -2.10
CA ASP A 97 -27.20 2.05 -2.94
C ASP A 97 -26.82 1.65 -4.38
N SER A 98 -25.69 2.15 -4.90
CA SER A 98 -25.25 1.92 -6.29
C SER A 98 -24.29 0.73 -6.43
N CYS A 99 -23.54 0.46 -5.37
CA CYS A 99 -22.47 -0.55 -5.35
C CYS A 99 -22.72 -1.65 -4.31
N ARG A 100 -22.18 -2.83 -4.59
CA ARG A 100 -21.95 -3.91 -3.64
C ARG A 100 -20.44 -4.11 -3.50
N VAL A 101 -19.93 -3.79 -2.32
CA VAL A 101 -18.50 -3.80 -2.01
C VAL A 101 -18.17 -5.02 -1.17
N LEU A 102 -17.35 -5.92 -1.71
CA LEU A 102 -16.80 -7.09 -1.00
C LEU A 102 -15.32 -6.85 -0.71
N VAL A 103 -14.96 -6.84 0.57
CA VAL A 103 -13.58 -6.65 1.03
C VAL A 103 -13.08 -7.94 1.66
N ILE A 104 -11.89 -8.40 1.27
CA ILE A 104 -11.10 -9.42 1.97
C ILE A 104 -9.98 -8.68 2.72
N PRO A 105 -10.12 -8.37 4.03
CA PRO A 105 -9.18 -7.51 4.74
C PRO A 105 -7.78 -8.14 4.88
N ILE A 106 -7.73 -9.47 5.03
CA ILE A 106 -6.50 -10.25 5.14
C ILE A 106 -6.65 -11.52 4.31
N LEU A 107 -6.06 -11.52 3.12
CA LEU A 107 -6.05 -12.70 2.25
C LEU A 107 -5.04 -13.76 2.72
N ASN A 108 -3.89 -13.33 3.26
CA ASN A 108 -2.81 -14.20 3.75
C ASN A 108 -2.69 -14.12 5.28
N PRO A 109 -3.57 -14.77 6.04
CA PRO A 109 -3.54 -14.71 7.50
C PRO A 109 -2.27 -15.35 8.09
N ASP A 110 -1.70 -16.38 7.43
CA ASP A 110 -0.45 -17.02 7.84
C ASP A 110 0.72 -16.04 7.76
N GLY A 111 0.85 -15.36 6.62
CA GLY A 111 1.86 -14.33 6.42
C GLY A 111 1.65 -13.17 7.38
N ALA A 112 0.40 -12.77 7.65
CA ALA A 112 0.10 -11.67 8.57
C ALA A 112 0.58 -11.98 10.00
N LYS A 113 0.29 -13.19 10.48
CA LYS A 113 0.72 -13.68 11.80
C LYS A 113 2.24 -13.82 11.92
N ARG A 114 2.91 -14.22 10.84
CA ARG A 114 4.38 -14.35 10.78
C ARG A 114 5.07 -13.03 10.43
N TYR A 115 4.31 -12.00 10.07
CA TYR A 115 4.77 -10.74 9.51
C TYR A 115 5.72 -10.92 8.31
N THR A 116 5.32 -11.79 7.38
CA THR A 116 6.08 -12.10 6.16
C THR A 116 5.33 -11.69 4.91
N ARG A 117 6.09 -11.39 3.85
CA ARG A 117 5.52 -11.13 2.52
C ARG A 117 4.82 -12.37 1.95
N THR A 118 5.40 -13.54 2.14
CA THR A 118 4.89 -14.81 1.60
C THR A 118 3.93 -15.50 2.56
N ASN A 119 3.16 -16.48 2.08
CA ASN A 119 2.35 -17.37 2.94
C ASN A 119 3.22 -18.39 3.70
N ALA A 120 2.59 -19.32 4.43
CA ALA A 120 3.30 -20.34 5.23
C ALA A 120 4.22 -21.26 4.42
N ASN A 121 3.96 -21.45 3.12
CA ASN A 121 4.79 -22.23 2.21
C ASN A 121 5.93 -21.42 1.56
N ASN A 122 6.15 -20.17 2.00
CA ASN A 122 7.09 -19.23 1.39
C ASN A 122 6.77 -18.90 -0.09
N ILE A 123 5.49 -18.97 -0.48
CA ILE A 123 5.03 -18.56 -1.81
C ILE A 123 4.52 -17.11 -1.76
N ASP A 124 4.94 -16.31 -2.74
CA ASP A 124 4.36 -14.99 -3.01
C ASP A 124 3.02 -15.20 -3.74
N LEU A 125 1.91 -14.94 -3.05
CA LEU A 125 0.56 -15.13 -3.61
C LEU A 125 0.32 -14.24 -4.83
N ASN A 126 1.02 -13.09 -4.95
CA ASN A 126 0.97 -12.23 -6.11
C ASN A 126 1.89 -12.73 -7.25
N ARG A 127 2.31 -13.99 -7.20
CA ARG A 127 2.97 -14.72 -8.31
C ARG A 127 2.31 -16.08 -8.57
N ASP A 128 1.15 -16.34 -7.97
CA ASP A 128 0.45 -17.63 -8.02
C ASP A 128 -0.93 -17.55 -8.70
N ALA A 129 -1.24 -16.46 -9.44
CA ALA A 129 -2.56 -16.23 -10.01
C ALA A 129 -3.00 -17.27 -11.06
N LYS A 130 -2.04 -17.91 -11.76
CA LYS A 130 -2.29 -18.93 -12.78
C LYS A 130 -2.20 -20.35 -12.25
N LEU A 131 -1.11 -20.64 -11.52
CA LEU A 131 -0.87 -21.97 -11.00
C LEU A 131 -1.88 -22.34 -9.91
N LEU A 132 -2.31 -21.35 -9.12
CA LEU A 132 -3.25 -21.53 -8.01
C LEU A 132 -2.80 -22.66 -7.08
N SER A 133 -1.50 -22.70 -6.78
CA SER A 133 -0.90 -23.74 -5.95
C SER A 133 -1.27 -23.60 -4.48
N GLN A 134 -1.66 -22.40 -4.03
CA GLN A 134 -1.93 -22.10 -2.63
C GLN A 134 -3.43 -22.01 -2.33
N PRO A 135 -3.88 -22.44 -1.13
CA PRO A 135 -5.29 -22.35 -0.75
C PRO A 135 -5.79 -20.90 -0.73
N GLU A 136 -4.96 -19.93 -0.31
CA GLU A 136 -5.31 -18.50 -0.34
C GLU A 136 -5.56 -18.00 -1.77
N SER A 137 -4.71 -18.41 -2.73
CA SER A 137 -4.89 -18.09 -4.15
C SER A 137 -6.19 -18.66 -4.70
N ASN A 138 -6.54 -19.89 -4.31
CA ASN A 138 -7.81 -20.53 -4.68
C ASN A 138 -9.01 -19.79 -4.09
N VAL A 139 -8.92 -19.34 -2.83
CA VAL A 139 -9.97 -18.53 -2.20
C VAL A 139 -10.23 -17.25 -2.99
N LEU A 140 -9.19 -16.48 -3.31
CA LEU A 140 -9.34 -15.26 -4.10
C LEU A 140 -9.93 -15.54 -5.50
N ARG A 141 -9.45 -16.61 -6.17
CA ARG A 141 -9.96 -17.04 -7.47
C ARG A 141 -11.45 -17.38 -7.41
N ASN A 142 -11.88 -18.12 -6.39
CA ASN A 142 -13.27 -18.52 -6.23
C ASN A 142 -14.16 -17.30 -5.98
N VAL A 143 -13.75 -16.41 -5.07
CA VAL A 143 -14.46 -15.14 -4.83
C VAL A 143 -14.60 -14.33 -6.12
N PHE A 144 -13.52 -14.17 -6.90
CA PHE A 144 -13.59 -13.47 -8.19
C PHE A 144 -14.58 -14.11 -9.16
N ASN A 145 -14.54 -15.43 -9.32
CA ASN A 145 -15.40 -16.16 -10.25
C ASN A 145 -16.88 -16.16 -9.84
N ASP A 146 -17.15 -16.25 -8.54
CA ASP A 146 -18.51 -16.34 -7.99
C ASP A 146 -19.14 -14.95 -7.86
N PHE A 147 -18.39 -13.98 -7.33
CA PHE A 147 -18.86 -12.62 -7.15
C PHE A 147 -19.04 -11.91 -8.50
N LYS A 148 -18.15 -12.18 -9.47
CA LYS A 148 -18.10 -11.54 -10.80
C LYS A 148 -18.03 -10.01 -10.68
N PRO A 149 -16.92 -9.46 -10.13
CA PRO A 149 -16.80 -8.03 -9.92
C PRO A 149 -16.76 -7.25 -11.24
N ASP A 150 -17.32 -6.04 -11.22
CA ASP A 150 -17.17 -5.04 -12.27
C ASP A 150 -15.87 -4.24 -12.09
N TYR A 151 -15.38 -4.13 -10.84
CA TYR A 151 -14.11 -3.47 -10.51
C TYR A 151 -13.35 -4.26 -9.43
N CYS A 152 -12.01 -4.23 -9.52
CA CYS A 152 -11.11 -4.88 -8.58
C CYS A 152 -10.10 -3.88 -8.00
N PHE A 153 -9.99 -3.79 -6.66
CA PHE A 153 -8.94 -3.02 -6.00
C PHE A 153 -7.94 -3.96 -5.32
N ASN A 154 -6.70 -3.92 -5.79
CA ASN A 154 -5.58 -4.64 -5.21
C ASN A 154 -4.83 -3.74 -4.23
N LEU A 155 -4.88 -4.08 -2.95
CA LEU A 155 -4.45 -3.19 -1.87
C LEU A 155 -3.10 -3.66 -1.28
N HIS A 156 -2.05 -2.87 -1.51
CA HIS A 156 -0.67 -3.17 -1.15
C HIS A 156 0.04 -2.04 -0.39
N ASP A 157 1.18 -2.38 0.20
CA ASP A 157 2.16 -1.44 0.73
C ASP A 157 3.43 -1.45 -0.13
N GLN A 158 4.00 -0.27 -0.39
CA GLN A 158 5.32 -0.15 -1.00
C GLN A 158 6.39 0.20 0.03
N ARG A 159 7.66 0.03 -0.35
CA ARG A 159 8.81 0.38 0.52
C ARG A 159 9.02 1.89 0.64
N THR A 160 9.78 2.30 1.65
CA THR A 160 10.12 3.72 1.92
C THR A 160 11.09 4.35 0.91
N LEU A 161 11.64 3.56 -0.03
CA LEU A 161 12.72 3.99 -0.94
C LEU A 161 12.26 4.78 -2.17
N PHE A 162 10.94 4.93 -2.37
CA PHE A 162 10.38 5.50 -3.59
C PHE A 162 10.11 7.00 -3.47
N SER A 163 10.44 7.74 -4.53
CA SER A 163 10.00 9.11 -4.80
C SER A 163 9.00 9.14 -5.95
N ALA A 164 8.11 10.14 -5.95
CA ALA A 164 7.20 10.38 -7.07
C ALA A 164 7.96 11.13 -8.18
N GLY A 165 8.54 10.36 -9.10
CA GLY A 165 9.47 10.84 -10.11
C GLY A 165 10.83 11.24 -9.53
N LYS A 166 11.62 11.94 -10.34
CA LYS A 166 12.98 12.40 -9.98
C LYS A 166 12.94 13.65 -9.11
N THR A 167 12.34 13.54 -7.92
CA THR A 167 12.08 14.66 -7.02
C THR A 167 12.39 14.30 -5.57
N GLU A 168 12.52 15.32 -4.71
CA GLU A 168 12.61 15.17 -3.25
C GLU A 168 11.24 14.97 -2.58
N LYS A 169 10.25 14.44 -3.32
CA LYS A 169 8.93 14.12 -2.79
C LYS A 169 8.80 12.61 -2.70
N PRO A 170 8.59 12.05 -1.49
CA PRO A 170 8.38 10.62 -1.38
C PRO A 170 7.10 10.24 -2.12
N ALA A 171 7.09 9.04 -2.70
CA ALA A 171 5.85 8.46 -3.19
C ALA A 171 5.05 8.00 -1.96
N THR A 172 4.19 8.87 -1.45
CA THR A 172 3.32 8.55 -0.29
C THR A 172 2.20 7.61 -0.71
N VAL A 173 1.62 7.84 -1.88
CA VAL A 173 0.64 6.92 -2.49
C VAL A 173 1.08 6.68 -3.92
N SER A 174 1.01 5.43 -4.38
CA SER A 174 1.15 5.13 -5.81
C SER A 174 0.01 4.28 -6.31
N PHE A 175 -0.25 4.40 -7.61
CA PHE A 175 -1.28 3.62 -8.27
C PHE A 175 -0.74 2.91 -9.51
N LEU A 176 -1.45 1.89 -9.94
CA LEU A 176 -1.21 1.24 -11.22
C LEU A 176 -2.52 0.72 -11.80
N SER A 177 -2.73 0.96 -13.10
CA SER A 177 -3.62 0.14 -13.92
C SER A 177 -2.78 -1.00 -14.52
N PRO A 178 -2.89 -2.24 -14.01
CA PRO A 178 -2.05 -3.35 -14.45
C PRO A 178 -2.15 -3.57 -15.96
N ALA A 179 -1.09 -4.11 -16.56
CA ALA A 179 -1.14 -4.49 -17.97
C ALA A 179 -2.04 -5.72 -18.17
N SER A 180 -2.69 -5.81 -19.33
CA SER A 180 -3.52 -6.94 -19.74
C SER A 180 -2.80 -7.90 -20.69
N ASP A 181 -1.67 -7.46 -21.25
CA ASP A 181 -0.83 -8.23 -22.15
C ASP A 181 0.61 -7.65 -22.19
N ILE A 182 1.52 -8.40 -22.83
CA ILE A 182 2.93 -8.01 -22.99
C ILE A 182 3.10 -6.67 -23.73
N GLY A 183 2.18 -6.35 -24.65
CA GLY A 183 2.20 -5.11 -25.42
C GLY A 183 1.69 -3.89 -24.65
N ARG A 184 1.15 -4.09 -23.44
CA ARG A 184 0.55 -3.05 -22.59
C ARG A 184 -0.54 -2.29 -23.36
N ASN A 185 -1.33 -3.00 -24.15
CA ASN A 185 -2.40 -2.37 -24.92
C ASN A 185 -3.41 -1.67 -24.00
N LEU A 186 -3.98 -0.55 -24.46
CA LEU A 186 -5.06 0.15 -23.75
C LEU A 186 -6.40 -0.51 -24.06
N THR A 187 -6.74 -1.54 -23.28
CA THR A 187 -8.08 -2.14 -23.32
C THR A 187 -9.09 -1.24 -22.60
N PRO A 188 -10.39 -1.33 -22.91
CA PRO A 188 -11.41 -0.53 -22.21
C PRO A 188 -11.34 -0.70 -20.68
N SER A 189 -11.04 -1.91 -20.22
CA SER A 189 -10.85 -2.20 -18.79
C SER A 189 -9.68 -1.43 -18.17
N ARG A 190 -8.57 -1.25 -18.90
CA ARG A 190 -7.42 -0.49 -18.44
C ARG A 190 -7.72 1.00 -18.47
N GLU A 191 -8.36 1.48 -19.52
CA GLU A 191 -8.76 2.88 -19.63
C GLU A 191 -9.69 3.29 -18.48
N SER A 192 -10.69 2.46 -18.12
CA SER A 192 -11.54 2.71 -16.95
C SER A 192 -10.74 2.80 -15.65
N ALA A 193 -9.81 1.87 -15.41
CA ALA A 193 -8.94 1.90 -14.24
C ALA A 193 -8.04 3.16 -14.22
N MET A 194 -7.45 3.52 -15.36
CA MET A 194 -6.63 4.72 -15.52
C MET A 194 -7.43 6.00 -15.22
N LYS A 195 -8.66 6.12 -15.73
CA LYS A 195 -9.54 7.26 -15.47
C LYS A 195 -9.87 7.41 -13.99
N ILE A 196 -10.17 6.31 -13.29
CA ILE A 196 -10.40 6.33 -11.84
C ILE A 196 -9.13 6.76 -11.10
N ILE A 197 -7.95 6.27 -11.49
CA ILE A 197 -6.66 6.69 -10.94
C ILE A 197 -6.41 8.19 -11.15
N VAL A 198 -6.76 8.73 -12.31
CA VAL A 198 -6.68 10.18 -12.57
C VAL A 198 -7.56 10.97 -11.61
N GLY A 199 -8.78 10.50 -11.33
CA GLY A 199 -9.66 11.11 -10.34
C GLY A 199 -9.08 11.09 -8.93
N MET A 200 -8.59 9.93 -8.47
CA MET A 200 -7.90 9.81 -7.18
C MET A 200 -6.68 10.73 -7.08
N ASN A 201 -5.84 10.76 -8.12
CA ASN A 201 -4.69 11.65 -8.17
C ASN A 201 -5.12 13.12 -8.09
N LYS A 202 -6.10 13.57 -8.89
CA LYS A 202 -6.61 14.96 -8.84
C LYS A 202 -7.12 15.34 -7.45
N ALA A 203 -7.70 14.39 -6.71
CA ALA A 203 -8.11 14.64 -5.34
C ALA A 203 -6.92 14.73 -4.38
N LEU A 204 -5.99 13.77 -4.44
CA LEU A 204 -4.81 13.74 -3.58
C LEU A 204 -3.83 14.90 -3.81
N GLN A 205 -3.72 15.43 -5.02
CA GLN A 205 -2.86 16.60 -5.30
C GLN A 205 -3.24 17.84 -4.47
N LYS A 206 -4.47 17.89 -3.92
CA LYS A 206 -4.91 18.97 -3.03
C LYS A 206 -4.33 18.84 -1.62
N GLU A 207 -4.02 17.62 -1.19
CA GLU A 207 -3.55 17.31 0.17
C GLU A 207 -2.05 17.02 0.21
N ILE A 208 -1.55 16.26 -0.78
CA ILE A 208 -0.15 15.82 -0.88
C ILE A 208 0.44 16.12 -2.27
N PRO A 209 0.55 17.41 -2.66
CA PRO A 209 1.01 17.80 -3.99
C PRO A 209 2.40 17.21 -4.31
N GLY A 210 2.49 16.56 -5.46
CA GLY A 210 3.70 15.94 -5.97
C GLY A 210 4.15 14.65 -5.25
N GLN A 211 3.32 14.06 -4.38
CA GLN A 211 3.66 12.82 -3.64
C GLN A 211 2.83 11.60 -4.10
N VAL A 212 2.19 11.70 -5.27
CA VAL A 212 1.47 10.61 -5.93
C VAL A 212 2.28 10.11 -7.11
N GLY A 213 2.59 8.82 -7.14
CA GLY A 213 3.35 8.17 -8.21
C GLY A 213 2.58 7.06 -8.93
N ARG A 214 3.22 6.46 -9.93
CA ARG A 214 2.78 5.23 -10.58
C ARG A 214 3.87 4.17 -10.59
N TYR A 215 3.47 2.91 -10.50
CA TYR A 215 4.36 1.77 -10.70
C TYR A 215 4.56 1.46 -12.19
N ASP A 216 5.63 0.73 -12.47
CA ASP A 216 5.83 0.12 -13.78
C ASP A 216 4.69 -0.85 -14.10
N ASP A 217 4.28 -0.87 -15.35
CA ASP A 217 3.23 -1.75 -15.87
C ASP A 217 3.83 -2.92 -16.66
N ASP A 218 5.00 -3.40 -16.25
CA ASP A 218 5.63 -4.59 -16.81
C ASP A 218 4.72 -5.81 -16.60
N PHE A 219 4.24 -6.37 -17.70
CA PHE A 219 3.25 -7.43 -17.66
C PHE A 219 3.81 -8.75 -17.10
N ASN A 220 3.11 -9.30 -16.12
CA ASN A 220 3.31 -10.64 -15.61
C ASN A 220 1.97 -11.24 -15.19
N ASP A 221 1.42 -12.14 -16.02
CA ASP A 221 0.13 -12.78 -15.76
C ASP A 221 0.11 -13.75 -14.58
N ASN A 222 1.25 -13.98 -13.91
CA ASN A 222 1.29 -14.64 -12.61
C ASN A 222 0.93 -13.69 -11.45
N CYS A 223 0.99 -12.37 -11.68
CA CYS A 223 0.45 -11.36 -10.78
C CYS A 223 -1.07 -11.34 -10.84
N VAL A 224 -1.72 -11.19 -9.69
CA VAL A 224 -3.18 -11.21 -9.59
C VAL A 224 -3.80 -10.04 -10.35
N GLY A 225 -3.21 -8.84 -10.20
CA GLY A 225 -3.69 -7.63 -10.87
C GLY A 225 -3.75 -7.79 -12.39
N ASP A 226 -2.61 -8.15 -12.99
CA ASP A 226 -2.48 -8.42 -14.42
C ASP A 226 -3.43 -9.51 -14.88
N PHE A 227 -3.51 -10.62 -14.12
CA PHE A 227 -4.41 -11.72 -14.46
C PHE A 227 -5.87 -11.24 -14.52
N PHE A 228 -6.37 -10.53 -13.50
CA PHE A 228 -7.74 -10.02 -13.50
C PHE A 228 -7.97 -8.98 -14.61
N GLN A 229 -6.95 -8.18 -14.92
CA GLN A 229 -7.00 -7.28 -16.07
C GLN A 229 -7.14 -8.05 -17.40
N THR A 230 -6.49 -9.21 -17.57
CA THR A 230 -6.68 -10.08 -18.75
C THR A 230 -8.11 -10.62 -18.88
N LYS A 231 -8.87 -10.64 -17.77
CA LYS A 231 -10.30 -11.01 -17.76
C LYS A 231 -11.22 -9.82 -18.07
N GLN A 232 -10.65 -8.70 -18.50
CA GLN A 232 -11.35 -7.47 -18.85
C GLN A 232 -12.13 -6.86 -17.69
N VAL A 233 -11.71 -7.12 -16.45
CA VAL A 233 -12.23 -6.43 -15.26
C VAL A 233 -11.26 -5.30 -14.90
N PRO A 234 -11.69 -4.03 -14.92
CA PRO A 234 -10.90 -2.91 -14.44
C PRO A 234 -10.29 -3.19 -13.07
N THR A 235 -8.96 -3.28 -13.03
CA THR A 235 -8.22 -3.55 -11.79
C THR A 235 -7.33 -2.35 -11.48
N ILE A 236 -7.38 -1.89 -10.25
CA ILE A 236 -6.61 -0.75 -9.74
C ILE A 236 -5.76 -1.25 -8.60
N LEU A 237 -4.45 -1.06 -8.73
CA LEU A 237 -3.51 -1.37 -7.68
C LEU A 237 -3.22 -0.10 -6.87
N PHE A 238 -3.26 -0.23 -5.55
CA PHE A 238 -2.94 0.80 -4.56
C PHE A 238 -1.66 0.40 -3.85
N GLU A 239 -0.72 1.34 -3.72
CA GLU A 239 0.52 1.15 -2.96
C GLU A 239 0.62 2.23 -1.88
N ALA A 240 0.48 1.82 -0.63
CA ALA A 240 0.70 2.68 0.52
C ALA A 240 2.22 2.83 0.75
N GLY A 241 2.73 4.03 0.49
CA GLY A 241 4.15 4.35 0.63
C GLY A 241 4.50 4.98 1.96
N HIS A 242 5.39 5.98 1.90
CA HIS A 242 5.84 6.68 3.08
C HIS A 242 5.46 8.16 3.00
N TYR A 243 4.87 8.64 4.08
CA TYR A 243 4.76 10.07 4.35
C TYR A 243 5.88 10.47 5.32
N ALA A 244 6.43 11.67 5.20
CA ALA A 244 7.58 12.09 6.00
C ALA A 244 7.35 11.86 7.51
N LYS A 245 8.25 11.08 8.14
CA LYS A 245 8.24 10.71 9.57
C LYS A 245 7.09 9.77 9.99
N ASP A 246 6.38 9.17 9.04
CA ASP A 246 5.22 8.31 9.28
C ASP A 246 5.56 6.81 9.16
N TYR A 247 6.49 6.32 9.98
CA TYR A 247 6.93 4.90 9.91
C TYR A 247 5.83 3.90 10.32
N TYR A 248 4.85 4.34 11.10
CA TYR A 248 3.64 3.57 11.43
C TYR A 248 2.54 3.65 10.35
N ARG A 249 2.74 4.50 9.33
CA ARG A 249 1.88 4.66 8.15
C ARG A 249 0.45 5.10 8.47
N GLU A 250 0.28 5.93 9.49
CA GLU A 250 -1.03 6.46 9.89
C GLU A 250 -1.48 7.63 9.00
N LYS A 251 -0.55 8.46 8.52
CA LYS A 251 -0.86 9.49 7.51
C LYS A 251 -1.01 8.90 6.12
N THR A 252 -0.22 7.90 5.80
CA THR A 252 -0.40 7.16 4.54
C THR A 252 -1.77 6.45 4.50
N ARG A 253 -2.18 5.81 5.62
CA ARG A 253 -3.52 5.23 5.80
C ARG A 253 -4.64 6.23 5.50
N GLU A 254 -4.53 7.47 5.99
CA GLU A 254 -5.49 8.55 5.73
C GLU A 254 -5.63 8.85 4.22
N PHE A 255 -4.51 8.95 3.50
CA PHE A 255 -4.55 9.24 2.06
C PHE A 255 -5.06 8.06 1.22
N ILE A 256 -4.79 6.83 1.63
CA ILE A 256 -5.43 5.64 1.01
C ILE A 256 -6.94 5.66 1.27
N PHE A 257 -7.39 6.01 2.48
CA PHE A 257 -8.81 6.15 2.80
C PHE A 257 -9.50 7.16 1.86
N TYR A 258 -8.93 8.37 1.70
CA TYR A 258 -9.48 9.35 0.77
C TYR A 258 -9.48 8.84 -0.68
N SER A 259 -8.45 8.10 -1.10
CA SER A 259 -8.37 7.51 -2.43
C SER A 259 -9.48 6.49 -2.67
N LEU A 260 -9.73 5.60 -1.70
CA LEU A 260 -10.82 4.62 -1.75
C LEU A 260 -12.19 5.32 -1.85
N LEU A 261 -12.42 6.38 -1.07
CA LEU A 261 -13.68 7.13 -1.14
C LEU A 261 -13.87 7.83 -2.48
N GLU A 262 -12.82 8.40 -3.06
CA GLU A 262 -12.91 9.02 -4.40
C GLU A 262 -13.20 7.98 -5.46
N ALA A 263 -12.48 6.85 -5.45
CA ALA A 263 -12.68 5.78 -6.43
C ALA A 263 -14.11 5.24 -6.37
N LEU A 264 -14.61 4.94 -5.16
CA LEU A 264 -15.99 4.50 -4.95
C LEU A 264 -17.00 5.57 -5.36
N GLY A 265 -16.74 6.84 -5.04
CA GLY A 265 -17.60 7.95 -5.42
C GLY A 265 -17.68 8.15 -6.93
N ILE A 266 -16.56 8.03 -7.64
CA ILE A 266 -16.50 8.09 -9.10
C ILE A 266 -17.32 6.96 -9.72
N ILE A 267 -17.17 5.73 -9.21
CA ILE A 267 -17.90 4.57 -9.73
C ILE A 267 -19.41 4.70 -9.43
N ALA A 268 -19.78 4.98 -8.18
CA ALA A 268 -21.18 5.03 -7.76
C ALA A 268 -21.98 6.16 -8.42
N GLN A 269 -21.31 7.24 -8.83
CA GLN A 269 -21.94 8.40 -9.48
C GLN A 269 -21.75 8.40 -11.00
N GLU A 270 -21.18 7.32 -11.56
CA GLU A 270 -20.92 7.16 -13.00
C GLU A 270 -20.06 8.31 -13.59
N ARG A 271 -19.10 8.81 -12.80
CA ARG A 271 -18.26 9.98 -13.14
C ARG A 271 -16.96 9.63 -13.86
N ILE A 272 -16.80 8.39 -14.34
CA ILE A 272 -15.56 7.93 -14.97
C ILE A 272 -15.22 8.79 -16.20
N ASP A 273 -16.22 9.19 -16.97
CA ASP A 273 -16.04 9.99 -18.19
C ASP A 273 -15.69 11.47 -17.95
N GLU A 274 -15.60 11.91 -16.70
CA GLU A 274 -15.03 13.23 -16.36
C GLU A 274 -13.49 13.24 -16.45
N PHE A 275 -12.86 12.08 -16.65
CA PHE A 275 -11.42 11.92 -16.64
C PHE A 275 -10.91 11.37 -17.97
N GLU A 276 -9.74 11.85 -18.38
CA GLU A 276 -9.09 11.48 -19.63
C GLU A 276 -8.00 10.45 -19.38
N THR A 277 -7.97 9.38 -20.17
CA THR A 277 -6.94 8.32 -20.08
C THR A 277 -5.52 8.91 -20.21
N GLY A 278 -5.33 9.91 -21.07
CA GLY A 278 -4.03 10.56 -21.27
C GLY A 278 -3.45 11.26 -20.04
N ASP A 279 -4.30 11.66 -19.07
CA ASP A 279 -3.84 12.28 -17.82
C ASP A 279 -3.13 11.27 -16.91
N TYR A 280 -3.39 9.96 -17.06
CA TYR A 280 -2.73 8.91 -16.28
C TYR A 280 -1.22 8.93 -16.47
N PHE A 281 -0.76 9.08 -17.72
CA PHE A 281 0.66 9.12 -18.05
C PHE A 281 1.39 10.39 -17.57
N LYS A 282 0.64 11.40 -17.10
CA LYS A 282 1.21 12.62 -16.50
C LYS A 282 1.57 12.43 -15.03
N ILE A 283 1.01 11.41 -14.37
CA ILE A 283 1.47 10.99 -13.03
C ILE A 283 2.94 10.55 -13.18
N PRO A 284 3.87 10.90 -12.30
CA PRO A 284 5.26 10.47 -12.45
C PRO A 284 5.43 8.98 -12.08
N GLU A 285 6.27 8.25 -12.81
CA GLU A 285 6.74 6.93 -12.37
C GLU A 285 7.58 7.04 -11.09
N ASN A 286 7.50 6.01 -10.26
CA ASN A 286 8.29 5.94 -9.04
C ASN A 286 9.78 5.78 -9.34
N GLU A 287 10.61 6.50 -8.61
CA GLU A 287 12.08 6.42 -8.68
C GLU A 287 12.65 5.98 -7.34
N LYS A 288 13.80 5.30 -7.35
CA LYS A 288 14.41 4.72 -6.14
C LYS A 288 15.43 5.66 -5.50
N MET A 289 14.97 6.83 -5.08
CA MET A 289 15.85 7.93 -4.62
C MET A 289 15.94 8.10 -3.10
N TYR A 290 15.20 7.30 -2.31
CA TYR A 290 15.13 7.47 -0.85
C TYR A 290 15.88 6.42 -0.04
N TYR A 291 16.45 6.91 1.06
CA TYR A 291 16.92 6.17 2.22
C TYR A 291 16.09 6.57 3.45
N ASP A 292 16.00 5.67 4.44
CA ASP A 292 15.36 6.00 5.72
C ASP A 292 16.22 6.99 6.50
N VAL A 293 17.54 6.77 6.51
CA VAL A 293 18.52 7.74 7.00
C VAL A 293 19.64 7.90 5.99
N LEU A 294 19.96 9.14 5.62
CA LEU A 294 21.09 9.49 4.77
C LEU A 294 22.12 10.27 5.58
N VAL A 295 23.30 9.68 5.79
CA VAL A 295 24.41 10.35 6.48
C VAL A 295 25.41 10.83 5.44
N LYS A 296 25.63 12.13 5.35
CA LYS A 296 26.59 12.78 4.45
C LYS A 296 27.87 13.12 5.20
N ASN A 297 28.98 13.16 4.48
CA ASN A 297 30.31 13.43 5.05
C ASN A 297 30.70 12.45 6.17
N ALA A 298 30.40 11.16 5.97
CA ALA A 298 30.60 10.09 6.96
C ALA A 298 32.08 9.90 7.38
N GLN A 299 33.03 10.42 6.60
CA GLN A 299 34.45 10.42 6.96
C GLN A 299 34.77 11.17 8.27
N VAL A 300 33.88 12.05 8.72
CA VAL A 300 33.99 12.72 10.04
C VAL A 300 33.83 11.71 11.18
N ILE A 301 33.02 10.67 11.00
CA ILE A 301 32.80 9.61 11.99
C ILE A 301 33.83 8.49 11.83
N ASN A 302 34.05 8.05 10.59
CA ASN A 302 34.99 6.98 10.27
C ASN A 302 36.01 7.48 9.23
N PRO A 303 37.21 7.90 9.66
CA PRO A 303 38.24 8.47 8.78
C PRO A 303 38.78 7.54 7.69
N SER A 304 38.40 6.25 7.68
CA SER A 304 38.76 5.33 6.58
C SER A 304 38.01 5.64 5.29
N PHE A 305 36.91 6.39 5.34
CA PHE A 305 36.16 6.80 4.17
C PHE A 305 36.80 8.00 3.44
N GLY A 306 36.60 8.07 2.13
CA GLY A 306 37.05 9.18 1.30
C GLY A 306 36.29 10.50 1.55
N PRO A 307 36.72 11.61 0.93
CA PRO A 307 36.00 12.88 1.03
C PRO A 307 34.60 12.78 0.41
N LYS A 308 33.62 13.48 1.00
CA LYS A 308 32.20 13.52 0.56
C LYS A 308 31.49 12.16 0.56
N TYR A 309 32.00 11.19 1.31
CA TYR A 309 31.39 9.88 1.42
C TYR A 309 30.05 9.98 2.16
N SER A 310 29.03 9.35 1.61
CA SER A 310 27.69 9.25 2.18
C SER A 310 27.32 7.79 2.40
N ILE A 311 26.50 7.54 3.42
CA ILE A 311 26.00 6.22 3.77
C ILE A 311 24.48 6.28 3.81
N GLY A 312 23.85 5.41 3.02
CA GLY A 312 22.42 5.24 2.95
C GLY A 312 21.97 4.07 3.82
N PHE A 313 21.08 4.34 4.77
CA PHE A 313 20.48 3.34 5.63
C PHE A 313 19.05 3.08 5.21
N ARG A 314 18.63 1.81 5.28
CA ARG A 314 17.22 1.44 5.27
C ARG A 314 16.86 0.67 6.53
N PHE A 315 15.63 0.83 6.99
CA PHE A 315 15.12 0.04 8.09
C PHE A 315 14.63 -1.31 7.61
N LYS A 316 15.11 -2.35 8.26
CA LYS A 316 14.54 -3.68 8.25
C LYS A 316 13.47 -3.77 9.34
N GLU A 317 12.29 -4.21 8.95
CA GLU A 317 11.18 -4.41 9.86
C GLU A 317 11.32 -5.79 10.53
N ILE A 318 11.34 -5.81 11.87
CA ILE A 318 11.46 -7.05 12.66
C ILE A 318 10.30 -7.14 13.65
N LEU A 319 9.55 -8.24 13.59
CA LEU A 319 8.51 -8.53 14.56
C LEU A 319 9.13 -9.03 15.87
N LYS A 320 8.84 -8.36 16.99
CA LYS A 320 9.19 -8.77 18.35
C LYS A 320 7.99 -8.56 19.27
N GLU A 321 7.51 -9.65 19.91
CA GLU A 321 6.42 -9.60 20.88
C GLU A 321 5.19 -8.80 20.38
N ASN A 322 4.76 -9.08 19.14
CA ASN A 322 3.66 -8.42 18.43
C ASN A 322 3.88 -6.93 18.05
N THR A 323 5.10 -6.41 18.20
CA THR A 323 5.48 -5.06 17.77
C THR A 323 6.50 -5.13 16.64
N VAL A 324 6.34 -4.27 15.63
CA VAL A 324 7.33 -4.14 14.54
C VAL A 324 8.36 -3.11 14.95
N LEU A 325 9.62 -3.53 15.01
CA LEU A 325 10.79 -2.71 15.25
C LEU A 325 11.49 -2.40 13.92
N PHE A 326 12.19 -1.27 13.87
CA PHE A 326 12.92 -0.80 12.69
C PHE A 326 14.41 -0.82 12.97
N GLU A 327 15.12 -1.80 12.42
CA GLU A 327 16.57 -1.93 12.58
C GLU A 327 17.29 -1.35 11.35
N PRO A 328 18.21 -0.37 11.51
CA PRO A 328 18.94 0.18 10.38
C PRO A 328 19.94 -0.83 9.81
N GLU A 329 19.97 -0.92 8.49
CA GLU A 329 20.97 -1.64 7.71
C GLU A 329 21.60 -0.67 6.70
N ILE A 330 22.93 -0.72 6.56
CA ILE A 330 23.61 0.00 5.48
C ILE A 330 23.28 -0.72 4.17
N VAL A 331 22.65 -0.01 3.23
CA VAL A 331 22.29 -0.57 1.93
C VAL A 331 23.15 -0.05 0.79
N ASP A 332 23.67 1.18 0.91
CA ASP A 332 24.52 1.81 -0.10
C ASP A 332 25.58 2.71 0.56
N LYS A 333 26.74 2.84 -0.08
CA LYS A 333 27.86 3.68 0.33
C LYS A 333 28.55 4.24 -0.91
N ASP A 334 28.59 5.56 -1.06
CA ASP A 334 29.38 6.31 -2.06
C ASP A 334 29.06 7.81 -1.85
N GLU A 335 29.26 8.68 -2.84
CA GLU A 335 28.78 10.07 -2.79
C GLU A 335 27.23 10.18 -2.70
N LEU A 336 26.47 9.17 -3.16
CA LEU A 336 25.00 9.10 -3.18
C LEU A 336 24.31 10.37 -3.73
N LYS A 337 24.89 10.95 -4.80
CA LYS A 337 24.39 12.16 -5.44
C LYS A 337 22.98 11.98 -5.98
N GLY A 338 22.11 12.95 -5.70
CA GLY A 338 20.73 12.95 -6.14
C GLY A 338 19.79 12.12 -5.27
N CYS A 339 20.29 11.37 -4.28
CA CYS A 339 19.45 10.67 -3.32
C CYS A 339 19.03 11.56 -2.15
N PHE A 340 17.94 11.17 -1.49
CA PHE A 340 17.33 11.85 -0.35
C PHE A 340 17.22 10.90 0.83
N GLY A 341 17.21 11.44 2.05
CA GLY A 341 16.89 10.71 3.26
C GLY A 341 15.59 11.22 3.86
N HIS A 342 14.73 10.32 4.35
CA HIS A 342 13.60 10.73 5.22
C HIS A 342 14.12 11.46 6.46
N GLU A 343 15.28 11.03 6.96
CA GLU A 343 16.15 11.81 7.83
C GLU A 343 17.52 11.99 7.15
N THR A 344 18.07 13.20 7.18
CA THR A 344 19.39 13.48 6.62
C THR A 344 20.26 14.16 7.66
N TYR A 345 21.49 13.70 7.82
CA TYR A 345 22.49 14.27 8.71
C TYR A 345 23.76 14.58 7.92
N ASP A 346 24.19 15.85 7.90
CA ASP A 346 25.50 16.22 7.35
C ASP A 346 26.53 16.31 8.48
N CYS A 347 27.43 15.33 8.58
CA CYS A 347 28.41 15.28 9.67
C CYS A 347 29.46 16.41 9.63
N SER A 348 29.55 17.18 8.54
CA SER A 348 30.35 18.41 8.53
C SER A 348 29.70 19.57 9.29
N ASN A 349 28.40 19.45 9.59
CA ASN A 349 27.64 20.38 10.43
C ASN A 349 27.55 19.86 11.87
N GLN A 350 28.00 20.68 12.84
CA GLN A 350 28.02 20.29 14.25
C GLN A 350 26.64 19.91 14.80
N LYS A 351 25.58 20.63 14.41
CA LYS A 351 24.22 20.36 14.91
C LYS A 351 23.71 19.01 14.45
N ASP A 352 23.97 18.66 13.18
CA ASP A 352 23.56 17.37 12.62
C ASP A 352 24.41 16.22 13.20
N PHE A 353 25.70 16.45 13.42
CA PHE A 353 26.58 15.50 14.10
C PHE A 353 26.11 15.22 15.52
N ASP A 354 25.80 16.27 16.30
CA ASP A 354 25.29 16.14 17.66
C ASP A 354 23.95 15.39 17.67
N ALA A 355 23.05 15.67 16.73
CA ALA A 355 21.77 14.97 16.60
C ALA A 355 21.96 13.47 16.26
N LEU A 356 22.89 13.15 15.35
CA LEU A 356 23.22 11.78 14.98
C LEU A 356 23.87 11.02 16.15
N SER A 357 24.54 11.71 17.07
CA SER A 357 25.19 11.09 18.24
C SER A 357 24.23 10.33 19.16
N PHE A 358 22.94 10.66 19.12
CA PHE A 358 21.89 9.96 19.86
C PHE A 358 21.42 8.66 19.18
N ARG A 359 21.81 8.42 17.91
CA ARG A 359 21.49 7.23 17.11
C ARG A 359 22.64 6.23 17.17
N LYS A 360 22.81 5.62 18.35
CA LYS A 360 23.95 4.74 18.66
C LYS A 360 24.05 3.56 17.70
N GLU A 361 22.90 3.01 17.29
CA GLU A 361 22.79 1.92 16.33
C GLU A 361 23.36 2.30 14.95
N ILE A 362 23.10 3.51 14.46
CA ILE A 362 23.63 4.02 13.19
C ILE A 362 25.12 4.31 13.32
N LEU A 363 25.55 5.00 14.39
CA LEU A 363 26.97 5.29 14.62
C LEU A 363 27.83 4.02 14.67
N SER A 364 27.36 2.99 15.36
CA SER A 364 28.05 1.70 15.46
C SER A 364 28.28 1.06 14.08
N LEU A 365 27.26 1.12 13.21
CA LEU A 365 27.35 0.60 11.84
C LEU A 365 28.34 1.42 10.99
N ILE A 366 28.37 2.75 11.14
CA ILE A 366 29.33 3.61 10.41
C ILE A 366 30.77 3.32 10.83
N LEU A 367 31.03 3.19 12.13
CA LEU A 367 32.37 2.94 12.67
C LEU A 367 32.94 1.57 12.29
N THR A 368 32.08 0.57 12.13
CA THR A 368 32.49 -0.80 11.77
C THR A 368 32.43 -1.08 10.28
N ALA A 369 31.81 -0.20 9.48
CA ALA A 369 31.75 -0.35 8.05
C ALA A 369 33.13 -0.19 7.40
N GLN A 370 33.48 -1.16 6.56
CA GLN A 370 34.60 -1.06 5.63
C GLN A 370 34.22 -0.17 4.43
N GLN A 371 35.23 0.42 3.81
CA GLN A 371 35.07 1.27 2.62
C GLN A 371 34.30 0.56 1.52
#